data_AF-A0A959D2E8-F1
#
_entry.id   AF-A0A959D2E8-F1
#
_cell.length_a   1.000
_cell.length_b   1.000
_cell.length_c   1.000
_cell.angle_alpha   90.00
_cell.angle_beta   90.00
_cell.angle_gamma   90.00
#
_symmetry.space_group_name_H-M   'P 1'
#
loop_
_entity.id
_entity.type
_entity.pdbx_description
1 polymer ?
#
loop_
_entity_poly.entity_id
_entity_poly.type
_entity_poly.pdbx_seq_one_letter_code
_entity_poly.pdbx_strand_id
1 'polypeptide(L)'
;MKNHLSLYAWLFSAAFLLAVNLLYYPKWKIPGAEAAISWDVSGYYFYLPAIFIYKDLKKVGFREEIHRKYQPAGSPYQAFQHEDGNYVMKYSAGMAVQYLPFFLTAHALARLLGYPADGFSRPYQVAISVGSVLIAILGLWFIRKVLLRYFKDGAAAATLLILVLATNYLDYTAINGPMTHNYLFTLYALLIWLTIKFYEHPAYSKALGIGLILGLAALTRPTEIISALIPILWGVGSVAQARERMAFFVRHWPKLALAAAATIAVGSIQLIYWKYVSGDWIVYSYQEQGFSWLKPHIRNGLFSYRAGWLIYTPVMGFALLGFITLARQYRQLFPATFLFTLLFIYIAFAWDIWWYGGSLGQRSMVQA
;
A
#
# COMPACT_ATOMS: atom_id res chain seq x y z
N MET A 1 25.22 27.48 5.47
CA MET A 1 24.91 26.27 6.26
C MET A 1 23.85 25.45 5.51
N LYS A 2 24.09 24.17 5.24
CA LYS A 2 23.03 23.30 4.69
C LYS A 2 21.94 23.20 5.75
N ASN A 3 20.72 23.63 5.42
CA ASN A 3 19.62 23.51 6.36
C ASN A 3 19.22 22.03 6.48
N HIS A 4 18.97 21.56 7.71
CA HIS A 4 18.68 20.16 8.03
C HIS A 4 17.23 19.97 8.56
N LEU A 5 16.34 20.94 8.32
CA LEU A 5 14.95 20.90 8.80
C LEU A 5 14.22 19.66 8.33
N SER A 6 14.40 19.25 7.07
CA SER A 6 13.68 18.06 6.58
C SER A 6 14.14 16.77 7.26
N LEU A 7 15.39 16.72 7.73
CA LEU A 7 15.91 15.58 8.49
C LEU A 7 15.29 15.57 9.90
N TYR A 8 15.25 16.73 10.56
CA TYR A 8 14.61 16.85 11.87
C TYR A 8 13.10 16.58 11.81
N ALA A 9 12.42 17.06 10.77
CA ALA A 9 11.01 16.74 10.53
C ALA A 9 10.80 15.23 10.36
N TRP A 10 11.67 14.55 9.61
CA TRP A 10 11.59 13.09 9.46
C TRP A 10 11.85 12.35 10.79
N LEU A 11 12.87 12.74 11.55
CA LEU A 11 13.17 12.17 12.88
C LEU A 11 12.00 12.37 13.85
N PHE A 12 11.44 13.58 13.88
CA PHE A 12 10.26 13.90 14.67
C PHE A 12 9.07 13.04 14.25
N SER A 13 8.75 12.99 12.96
CA SER A 13 7.66 12.17 12.44
C SER A 13 7.82 10.69 12.79
N ALA A 14 9.05 10.15 12.67
CA ALA A 14 9.33 8.76 13.02
C ALA A 14 9.11 8.49 14.52
N ALA A 15 9.67 9.34 15.39
CA ALA A 15 9.49 9.23 16.84
C ALA A 15 8.01 9.39 17.24
N PHE A 16 7.30 10.35 16.63
CA PHE A 16 5.89 10.61 16.90
C PHE A 16 5.00 9.44 16.49
N LEU A 17 5.20 8.88 15.28
CA LEU A 17 4.45 7.70 14.82
C LEU A 17 4.67 6.49 15.73
N LEU A 18 5.91 6.25 16.15
CA LEU A 18 6.23 5.18 17.11
C LEU A 18 5.60 5.43 18.47
N ALA A 19 5.64 6.67 18.98
CA ALA A 19 5.01 7.03 20.24
C ALA A 19 3.49 6.80 20.21
N VAL A 20 2.81 7.21 19.13
CA VAL A 20 1.37 6.98 18.97
C VAL A 20 1.05 5.49 18.90
N ASN A 21 1.83 4.71 18.14
CA ASN A 21 1.63 3.26 18.01
C ASN A 21 1.89 2.48 19.31
N LEU A 22 2.92 2.87 20.09
CA LEU A 22 3.35 2.11 21.27
C LEU A 22 2.67 2.58 22.56
N LEU A 23 2.37 3.88 22.66
CA LEU A 23 1.94 4.52 23.91
C LEU A 23 0.48 4.98 23.87
N TYR A 24 0.02 5.57 22.76
CA TYR A 24 -1.34 6.13 22.70
C TYR A 24 -2.41 5.07 22.44
N TYR A 25 -2.30 4.31 21.35
CA TYR A 25 -3.30 3.30 20.99
C TYR A 25 -2.66 1.99 20.50
N PRO A 26 -2.04 1.21 21.39
CA PRO A 26 -1.36 -0.04 21.03
C PRO A 26 -2.36 -1.15 20.71
N LYS A 27 -2.90 -1.18 19.48
CA LYS A 27 -3.88 -2.20 19.01
C LYS A 27 -3.40 -3.64 19.23
N TRP A 28 -2.08 -3.88 19.24
CA TRP A 28 -1.50 -5.18 19.52
C TRP A 28 -1.71 -5.68 20.97
N LYS A 29 -2.19 -4.83 21.88
CA LYS A 29 -2.66 -5.22 23.23
C LYS A 29 -4.16 -5.49 23.30
N ILE A 30 -4.93 -5.02 22.32
CA ILE A 30 -6.39 -5.05 22.33
C ILE A 30 -6.85 -6.37 21.67
N PRO A 31 -7.77 -7.12 22.29
CA PRO A 31 -8.27 -8.36 21.72
C PRO A 31 -9.38 -8.13 20.67
N GLY A 32 -9.73 -9.18 19.94
CA GLY A 32 -10.90 -9.21 19.07
C GLY A 32 -10.78 -8.33 17.83
N ALA A 33 -11.89 -7.71 17.45
CA ALA A 33 -12.02 -6.90 16.24
C ALA A 33 -11.16 -5.62 16.25
N GLU A 34 -10.65 -5.20 17.41
CA GLU A 34 -9.75 -4.05 17.56
C GLU A 34 -8.27 -4.44 17.64
N ALA A 35 -7.92 -5.71 17.48
CA ALA A 35 -6.54 -6.15 17.40
C ALA A 35 -5.81 -5.60 16.16
N ALA A 36 -4.47 -5.70 16.14
CA ALA A 36 -3.69 -5.28 14.98
C ALA A 36 -3.96 -6.17 13.75
N ILE A 37 -4.13 -7.49 13.96
CA ILE A 37 -4.49 -8.48 12.95
C ILE A 37 -6.00 -8.76 13.07
N SER A 38 -6.82 -7.82 12.62
CA SER A 38 -8.28 -7.91 12.61
C SER A 38 -8.86 -7.41 11.28
N TRP A 39 -10.15 -7.66 11.03
CA TRP A 39 -10.87 -7.27 9.81
C TRP A 39 -10.08 -7.56 8.53
N ASP A 40 -9.93 -6.57 7.64
CA ASP A 40 -9.19 -6.69 6.38
C ASP A 40 -7.76 -7.19 6.61
N VAL A 41 -7.10 -6.75 7.68
CA VAL A 41 -5.72 -7.15 8.02
C VAL A 41 -5.64 -8.65 8.26
N SER A 42 -6.61 -9.22 8.98
CA SER A 42 -6.63 -10.66 9.22
C SER A 42 -6.75 -11.46 7.91
N GLY A 43 -7.46 -10.94 6.91
CA GLY A 43 -7.56 -11.54 5.59
C GLY A 43 -6.29 -11.39 4.75
N TYR A 44 -5.66 -10.21 4.77
CA TYR A 44 -4.34 -9.95 4.16
C TYR A 44 -3.27 -10.90 4.70
N TYR A 45 -3.32 -11.15 6.00
CA TYR A 45 -2.34 -11.91 6.74
C TYR A 45 -2.53 -13.43 6.63
N PHE A 46 -3.76 -13.89 6.34
CA PHE A 46 -4.19 -15.28 6.48
C PHE A 46 -3.34 -16.31 5.70
N TYR A 47 -2.73 -15.90 4.59
CA TYR A 47 -1.78 -16.69 3.81
C TYR A 47 -0.61 -17.21 4.64
N LEU A 48 -0.07 -16.41 5.56
CA LEU A 48 1.14 -16.73 6.31
C LEU A 48 0.95 -17.92 7.28
N PRO A 49 -0.01 -17.91 8.22
CA PRO A 49 -0.24 -19.07 9.07
C PRO A 49 -0.68 -20.29 8.26
N ALA A 50 -1.47 -20.12 7.19
CA ALA A 50 -1.90 -21.22 6.33
C ALA A 50 -0.71 -21.96 5.69
N ILE A 51 0.30 -21.22 5.22
CA ILE A 51 1.51 -21.78 4.59
C ILE A 51 2.48 -22.35 5.63
N PHE A 52 2.85 -21.55 6.64
CA PHE A 52 4.01 -21.84 7.48
C PHE A 52 3.69 -22.63 8.75
N ILE A 53 2.46 -22.54 9.27
CA ILE A 53 2.08 -23.16 10.53
C ILE A 53 1.19 -24.37 10.28
N TYR A 54 0.05 -24.14 9.62
CA TYR A 54 -0.98 -25.15 9.46
C TYR A 54 -0.79 -26.03 8.24
N LYS A 55 0.02 -25.58 7.26
CA LYS A 55 0.27 -26.28 5.98
C LYS A 55 -1.03 -26.66 5.25
N ASP A 56 -2.05 -25.82 5.38
CA ASP A 56 -3.38 -26.04 4.85
C ASP A 56 -3.88 -24.75 4.18
N LEU A 57 -3.48 -24.58 2.92
CA LEU A 57 -3.85 -23.43 2.11
C LEU A 57 -5.17 -23.64 1.34
N LYS A 58 -5.68 -24.88 1.28
CA LYS A 58 -6.87 -25.24 0.50
C LYS A 58 -8.13 -25.35 1.34
N LYS A 59 -8.08 -26.03 2.48
CA LYS A 59 -9.24 -26.26 3.34
C LYS A 59 -9.32 -25.24 4.47
N VAL A 60 -8.19 -24.66 4.86
CA VAL A 60 -8.06 -23.68 5.96
C VAL A 60 -8.81 -24.11 7.22
N GLY A 61 -8.72 -25.40 7.59
CA GLY A 61 -9.52 -26.00 8.66
C GLY A 61 -9.27 -25.37 10.04
N PHE A 62 -8.13 -24.71 10.23
CA PHE A 62 -7.78 -23.97 11.43
C PHE A 62 -8.57 -22.67 11.63
N ARG A 63 -9.28 -22.19 10.60
CA ARG A 63 -9.98 -20.89 10.59
C ARG A 63 -10.98 -20.74 11.74
N GLU A 64 -11.79 -21.77 11.99
CA GLU A 64 -12.83 -21.72 13.02
C GLU A 64 -12.25 -21.67 14.43
N GLU A 65 -11.15 -22.40 14.68
CA GLU A 65 -10.43 -22.34 15.95
C GLU A 65 -9.80 -20.97 16.18
N ILE A 66 -9.11 -20.42 15.18
CA ILE A 66 -8.54 -19.08 15.24
C ILE A 66 -9.63 -18.03 15.46
N HIS A 67 -10.76 -18.15 14.75
CA HIS A 67 -11.88 -17.24 14.90
C HIS A 67 -12.47 -17.29 16.32
N ARG A 68 -12.71 -18.49 16.87
CA ARG A 68 -13.20 -18.66 18.24
C ARG A 68 -12.24 -18.09 19.29
N LYS A 69 -10.93 -18.29 19.10
CA LYS A 69 -9.91 -17.90 20.07
C LYS A 69 -9.57 -16.41 20.04
N TYR A 70 -9.46 -15.82 18.86
CA TYR A 70 -8.95 -14.45 18.69
C TYR A 70 -10.00 -13.45 18.22
N GLN A 71 -11.14 -13.90 17.71
CA GLN A 71 -12.25 -13.07 17.23
C GLN A 71 -11.79 -11.91 16.31
N PRO A 72 -10.96 -12.18 15.28
CA PRO A 72 -10.35 -11.12 14.47
C PRO A 72 -11.38 -10.34 13.64
N ALA A 73 -12.62 -10.82 13.53
CA ALA A 73 -13.71 -10.18 12.80
C ALA A 73 -15.05 -10.67 13.37
N GLY A 74 -16.17 -10.05 12.97
CA GLY A 74 -17.51 -10.52 13.34
C GLY A 74 -17.92 -11.85 12.70
N SER A 75 -17.22 -12.31 11.67
CA SER A 75 -17.40 -13.62 11.04
C SER A 75 -16.08 -14.09 10.39
N PRO A 76 -15.91 -15.40 10.11
CA PRO A 76 -14.70 -15.93 9.48
C PRO A 76 -14.65 -15.71 7.96
N TYR A 77 -14.86 -14.46 7.52
CA TYR A 77 -14.98 -14.07 6.11
C TYR A 77 -13.64 -14.02 5.34
N GLN A 78 -12.50 -14.31 5.99
CA GLN A 78 -11.16 -14.21 5.39
C GLN A 78 -10.99 -15.11 4.16
N ALA A 79 -11.76 -16.20 4.09
CA ALA A 79 -11.87 -17.07 2.94
C ALA A 79 -13.32 -17.51 2.71
N PHE A 80 -13.71 -17.75 1.46
CA PHE A 80 -15.03 -18.24 1.08
C PHE A 80 -14.91 -19.59 0.38
N GLN A 81 -15.96 -20.40 0.45
CA GLN A 81 -15.98 -21.71 -0.20
C GLN A 81 -16.19 -21.53 -1.71
N HIS A 82 -15.34 -22.18 -2.51
CA HIS A 82 -15.43 -22.23 -3.97
C HIS A 82 -16.16 -23.49 -4.44
N GLU A 83 -16.56 -23.54 -5.71
CA GLU A 83 -17.37 -24.62 -6.30
C GLU A 83 -16.73 -26.01 -6.15
N ASP A 84 -15.39 -26.08 -6.14
CA ASP A 84 -14.60 -27.30 -5.95
C ASP A 84 -14.55 -27.78 -4.48
N GLY A 85 -15.21 -27.05 -3.57
CA GLY A 85 -15.25 -27.32 -2.13
C GLY A 85 -13.96 -26.93 -1.39
N ASN A 86 -13.01 -26.25 -2.03
CA ASN A 86 -11.89 -25.59 -1.35
C ASN A 86 -12.27 -24.17 -0.91
N TYR A 87 -11.42 -23.53 -0.12
CA TYR A 87 -11.62 -22.17 0.36
C TYR A 87 -10.62 -21.22 -0.29
N VAL A 88 -11.14 -20.19 -0.96
CA VAL A 88 -10.34 -19.13 -1.58
C VAL A 88 -10.30 -17.91 -0.67
N MET A 89 -9.10 -17.38 -0.42
CA MET A 89 -8.90 -16.18 0.38
C MET A 89 -9.45 -14.95 -0.34
N LYS A 90 -10.13 -14.10 0.43
CA LYS A 90 -10.85 -12.92 -0.10
C LYS A 90 -9.90 -11.88 -0.69
N TYR A 91 -8.80 -11.60 0.00
CA TYR A 91 -7.84 -10.55 -0.39
C TYR A 91 -6.62 -11.14 -1.08
N SER A 92 -5.91 -10.33 -1.88
CA SER A 92 -4.70 -10.78 -2.55
C SER A 92 -3.49 -10.92 -1.61
N ALA A 93 -2.52 -11.73 -2.01
CA ALA A 93 -1.39 -12.13 -1.17
C ALA A 93 -0.30 -11.04 -0.97
N GLY A 94 -0.41 -9.86 -1.58
CA GLY A 94 0.69 -8.89 -1.60
C GLY A 94 1.06 -8.34 -0.22
N MET A 95 0.09 -8.22 0.67
CA MET A 95 0.36 -7.87 2.07
C MET A 95 1.03 -9.01 2.83
N ALA A 96 0.65 -10.27 2.59
CA ALA A 96 1.32 -11.42 3.20
C ALA A 96 2.81 -11.46 2.84
N VAL A 97 3.17 -11.17 1.58
CA VAL A 97 4.57 -11.07 1.15
C VAL A 97 5.32 -9.97 1.94
N GLN A 98 4.69 -8.81 2.14
CA GLN A 98 5.28 -7.71 2.90
C GLN A 98 5.35 -7.97 4.41
N TYR A 99 4.44 -8.78 4.95
CA TYR A 99 4.42 -9.20 6.34
C TYR A 99 5.40 -10.31 6.68
N LEU A 100 5.84 -11.07 5.68
CA LEU A 100 6.70 -12.24 5.86
C LEU A 100 7.90 -12.02 6.82
N PRO A 101 8.75 -10.99 6.69
CA PRO A 101 9.89 -10.83 7.60
C PRO A 101 9.46 -10.61 9.06
N PHE A 102 8.38 -9.87 9.29
CA PHE A 102 7.86 -9.60 10.63
C PHE A 102 7.17 -10.83 11.22
N PHE A 103 6.44 -11.57 10.39
CA PHE A 103 5.82 -12.84 10.74
C PHE A 103 6.85 -13.89 11.17
N LEU A 104 7.92 -14.08 10.39
CA LEU A 104 8.97 -15.06 10.71
C LEU A 104 9.67 -14.71 12.01
N THR A 105 9.93 -13.41 12.24
CA THR A 105 10.49 -12.91 13.50
C THR A 105 9.55 -13.23 14.68
N ALA A 106 8.25 -12.94 14.54
CA ALA A 106 7.26 -13.28 15.56
C ALA A 106 7.18 -14.79 15.81
N HIS A 107 7.20 -15.61 14.74
CA HIS A 107 7.11 -17.05 14.84
C HIS A 107 8.29 -17.66 15.59
N ALA A 108 9.51 -17.19 15.29
CA ALA A 108 10.72 -17.60 15.99
C ALA A 108 10.70 -17.22 17.48
N LEU A 109 10.18 -16.04 17.81
CA LEU A 109 10.12 -15.54 19.19
C LEU A 109 8.93 -16.09 19.99
N ALA A 110 7.85 -16.54 19.35
CA ALA A 110 6.60 -16.87 20.03
C ALA A 110 6.79 -17.90 21.15
N ARG A 111 7.41 -19.05 20.84
CA ARG A 111 7.65 -20.11 21.84
C ARG A 111 8.66 -19.69 22.90
N LEU A 112 9.70 -18.94 22.51
CA LEU A 112 10.74 -18.43 23.42
C LEU A 112 10.16 -17.48 24.47
N LEU A 113 9.15 -16.71 24.09
CA LEU A 113 8.44 -15.78 24.96
C LEU A 113 7.24 -16.41 25.69
N GLY A 114 7.03 -17.72 25.57
CA GLY A 114 5.94 -18.44 26.23
C GLY A 114 4.56 -18.26 25.59
N TYR A 115 4.49 -17.75 24.36
CA TYR A 115 3.23 -17.57 23.62
C TYR A 115 2.94 -18.73 22.64
N PRO A 116 1.66 -19.02 22.35
CA PRO A 116 1.29 -19.96 21.30
C PRO A 116 1.88 -19.57 19.94
N ALA A 117 2.50 -20.51 19.25
CA ALA A 117 3.03 -20.30 17.90
C ALA A 117 1.97 -20.61 16.83
N ASP A 118 0.80 -19.96 16.93
CA ASP A 118 -0.39 -20.21 16.10
C ASP A 118 -0.65 -19.13 15.03
N GLY A 119 0.25 -18.14 14.93
CA GLY A 119 0.14 -17.07 13.96
C GLY A 119 -0.70 -15.88 14.42
N PHE A 120 -1.41 -15.94 15.55
CA PHE A 120 -2.30 -14.84 15.98
C PHE A 120 -2.02 -14.32 17.39
N SER A 121 -1.22 -15.06 18.17
CA SER A 121 -0.80 -14.65 19.50
C SER A 121 -0.02 -13.32 19.50
N ARG A 122 0.17 -12.76 20.70
CA ARG A 122 0.68 -11.40 20.91
C ARG A 122 1.99 -11.05 20.16
N PRO A 123 3.01 -11.94 20.05
CA PRO A 123 4.21 -11.65 19.26
C PRO A 123 3.93 -11.30 17.80
N TYR A 124 2.94 -11.97 17.16
CA TYR A 124 2.54 -11.66 15.79
C TYR A 124 1.87 -10.30 15.69
N GLN A 125 0.95 -10.00 16.62
CA GLN A 125 0.28 -8.70 16.71
C GLN A 125 1.29 -7.54 16.82
N VAL A 126 2.30 -7.70 17.68
CA VAL A 126 3.37 -6.71 17.89
C VAL A 126 4.22 -6.57 16.63
N ALA A 127 4.74 -7.68 16.09
CA ALA A 127 5.66 -7.63 14.97
C ALA A 127 5.01 -7.02 13.71
N ILE A 128 3.75 -7.38 13.43
CA ILE A 128 3.00 -6.79 12.31
C ILE A 128 2.75 -5.30 12.58
N SER A 129 2.27 -4.92 13.77
CA SER A 129 1.98 -3.51 14.10
C SER A 129 3.22 -2.62 14.01
N VAL A 130 4.33 -3.00 14.66
CA VAL A 130 5.59 -2.25 14.64
C VAL A 130 6.21 -2.28 13.24
N GLY A 131 6.17 -3.44 12.58
CA GLY A 131 6.68 -3.60 11.22
C GLY A 131 6.04 -2.62 10.23
N SER A 132 4.73 -2.43 10.32
CA SER A 132 4.01 -1.45 9.49
C SER A 132 4.49 -0.01 9.71
N VAL A 133 4.75 0.39 10.96
CA VAL A 133 5.30 1.73 11.26
C VAL A 133 6.72 1.90 10.68
N LEU A 134 7.56 0.87 10.79
CA LEU A 134 8.92 0.90 10.23
C LEU A 134 8.91 1.06 8.70
N ILE A 135 8.00 0.38 8.01
CA ILE A 135 7.81 0.54 6.56
C ILE A 135 7.37 1.96 6.22
N ALA A 136 6.41 2.53 6.96
CA ALA A 136 5.95 3.89 6.75
C ALA A 136 7.06 4.94 6.94
N ILE A 137 7.90 4.76 7.97
CA ILE A 137 9.08 5.62 8.24
C ILE A 137 10.05 5.58 7.05
N LEU A 138 10.24 4.40 6.44
CA LEU A 138 11.03 4.24 5.21
C LEU A 138 10.39 5.01 4.05
N GLY A 139 9.08 4.94 3.88
CA GLY A 139 8.33 5.72 2.89
C GLY A 139 8.56 7.22 3.03
N LEU A 140 8.43 7.76 4.25
CA LEU A 140 8.69 9.18 4.53
C LEU A 140 10.13 9.58 4.20
N TRP A 141 11.11 8.69 4.44
CA TRP A 141 12.51 8.94 4.07
C TRP A 141 12.69 9.07 2.56
N PHE A 142 12.05 8.21 1.77
CA PHE A 142 12.14 8.29 0.30
C PHE A 142 11.35 9.48 -0.26
N ILE A 143 10.19 9.82 0.30
CA ILE A 143 9.49 11.06 -0.06
C ILE A 143 10.34 12.28 0.25
N ARG A 144 11.01 12.33 1.40
CA ARG A 144 11.98 13.38 1.70
C ARG A 144 13.04 13.50 0.60
N LYS A 145 13.63 12.38 0.18
CA LYS A 145 14.63 12.36 -0.91
C LYS A 145 14.06 12.86 -2.24
N VAL A 146 12.83 12.51 -2.59
CA VAL A 146 12.14 12.99 -3.80
C VAL A 146 11.90 14.50 -3.71
N LEU A 147 11.34 14.99 -2.60
CA LEU A 147 11.05 16.42 -2.40
C LEU A 147 12.32 17.27 -2.52
N LEU A 148 13.44 16.82 -1.95
CA LEU A 148 14.73 17.53 -2.02
C LEU A 148 15.34 17.59 -3.42
N ARG A 149 14.80 16.89 -4.43
CA ARG A 149 15.20 17.05 -5.84
C ARG A 149 14.60 18.30 -6.47
N TYR A 150 13.46 18.77 -5.97
CA TYR A 150 12.65 19.81 -6.62
C TYR A 150 12.41 21.03 -5.72
N PHE A 151 12.49 20.86 -4.40
CA PHE A 151 12.10 21.88 -3.43
C PHE A 151 13.18 22.14 -2.39
N LYS A 152 13.12 23.34 -1.79
CA LYS A 152 13.99 23.73 -0.66
C LYS A 152 13.72 22.85 0.56
N ASP A 153 14.74 22.67 1.38
CA ASP A 153 14.70 21.84 2.59
C ASP A 153 13.54 22.18 3.54
N GLY A 154 13.24 23.48 3.74
CA GLY A 154 12.11 23.91 4.58
C GLY A 154 10.73 23.52 4.03
N ALA A 155 10.56 23.56 2.70
CA ALA A 155 9.31 23.12 2.08
C ALA A 155 9.15 21.60 2.22
N ALA A 156 10.24 20.84 2.02
CA ALA A 156 10.23 19.39 2.25
C ALA A 156 9.92 19.05 3.72
N ALA A 157 10.48 19.79 4.68
CA ALA A 157 10.19 19.64 6.10
C ALA A 157 8.70 19.88 6.40
N ALA A 158 8.15 21.00 5.91
CA ALA A 158 6.74 21.33 6.09
C ALA A 158 5.82 20.27 5.48
N THR A 159 6.11 19.79 4.26
CA THR A 159 5.34 18.71 3.62
C THR A 159 5.33 17.44 4.46
N LEU A 160 6.48 17.00 5.00
CA LEU A 160 6.54 15.80 5.85
C LEU A 160 5.71 15.94 7.12
N LEU A 161 5.77 17.10 7.78
CA LEU A 161 4.98 17.38 8.98
C LEU A 161 3.48 17.46 8.64
N ILE A 162 3.09 18.11 7.54
CA ILE A 162 1.71 18.19 7.09
C ILE A 162 1.15 16.79 6.79
N LEU A 163 1.90 15.96 6.07
CA LEU A 163 1.47 14.59 5.78
C LEU A 163 1.19 13.84 7.08
N VAL A 164 2.11 13.87 8.04
CA VAL A 164 1.98 13.10 9.29
C VAL A 164 0.97 13.69 10.27
N LEU A 165 0.87 15.01 10.40
CA LEU A 165 0.07 15.64 11.46
C LEU A 165 -1.30 16.15 10.99
N ALA A 166 -1.47 16.42 9.70
CA ALA A 166 -2.66 17.09 9.15
C ALA A 166 -3.41 16.26 8.10
N THR A 167 -3.04 14.99 7.91
CA THR A 167 -3.77 14.06 7.04
C THR A 167 -4.11 12.76 7.77
N ASN A 168 -4.88 11.90 7.11
CA ASN A 168 -5.23 10.57 7.58
C ASN A 168 -4.01 9.64 7.75
N TYR A 169 -2.83 10.04 7.26
CA TYR A 169 -1.62 9.23 7.29
C TYR A 169 -1.25 8.80 8.71
N LEU A 170 -1.50 9.63 9.73
CA LEU A 170 -1.27 9.27 11.14
C LEU A 170 -2.05 8.02 11.52
N ASP A 171 -3.35 8.00 11.22
CA ASP A 171 -4.23 6.87 11.55
C ASP A 171 -3.79 5.60 10.83
N TYR A 172 -3.66 5.66 9.50
CA TYR A 172 -3.28 4.51 8.67
C TYR A 172 -1.80 4.12 8.76
N THR A 173 -1.04 4.74 9.65
CA THR A 173 0.33 4.37 9.97
C THR A 173 0.48 3.91 11.41
N ALA A 174 0.08 4.74 12.37
CA ALA A 174 0.35 4.49 13.80
C ALA A 174 -0.75 3.67 14.48
N ILE A 175 -2.01 3.78 14.02
CA ILE A 175 -3.18 3.13 14.65
C ILE A 175 -3.58 1.91 13.80
N ASN A 176 -4.02 2.16 12.57
CA ASN A 176 -4.44 1.16 11.58
C ASN A 176 -3.30 0.82 10.60
N GLY A 177 -2.05 0.87 11.08
CA GLY A 177 -0.83 0.65 10.30
C GLY A 177 -0.80 -0.62 9.45
N PRO A 178 -1.31 -1.77 9.93
CA PRO A 178 -1.38 -3.00 9.13
C PRO A 178 -2.43 -3.00 8.00
N MET A 179 -3.02 -1.86 7.64
CA MET A 179 -3.76 -1.77 6.38
C MET A 179 -2.80 -1.63 5.19
N THR A 180 -3.32 -1.66 3.97
CA THR A 180 -2.49 -1.59 2.74
C THR A 180 -1.87 -0.21 2.49
N HIS A 181 -2.39 0.85 3.12
CA HIS A 181 -2.22 2.23 2.69
C HIS A 181 -0.80 2.80 2.91
N ASN A 182 -0.21 2.62 4.09
CA ASN A 182 1.15 3.06 4.39
C ASN A 182 2.22 2.25 3.63
N TYR A 183 1.96 0.96 3.39
CA TYR A 183 2.80 0.10 2.55
C TYR A 183 2.78 0.61 1.10
N LEU A 184 1.59 0.85 0.53
CA LEU A 184 1.45 1.39 -0.82
C LEU A 184 2.06 2.79 -0.96
N PHE A 185 1.88 3.67 0.04
CA PHE A 185 2.57 4.96 0.08
C PHE A 185 4.10 4.79 -0.01
N THR A 186 4.65 3.83 0.73
CA THR A 186 6.09 3.53 0.73
C THR A 186 6.54 2.99 -0.62
N LEU A 187 5.77 2.07 -1.22
CA LEU A 187 6.02 1.55 -2.56
C LEU A 187 6.01 2.67 -3.61
N TYR A 188 5.08 3.62 -3.52
CA TYR A 188 5.02 4.76 -4.44
C TYR A 188 6.19 5.72 -4.24
N ALA A 189 6.58 6.00 -3.00
CA ALA A 189 7.75 6.80 -2.69
C ALA A 189 9.03 6.19 -3.30
N LEU A 190 9.20 4.87 -3.15
CA LEU A 190 10.30 4.11 -3.73
C LEU A 190 10.21 4.08 -5.27
N LEU A 191 9.02 3.90 -5.84
CA LEU A 191 8.79 3.89 -7.28
C LEU A 191 9.19 5.21 -7.91
N ILE A 192 8.76 6.33 -7.35
CA ILE A 192 9.12 7.68 -7.84
C ILE A 192 10.63 7.88 -7.72
N TRP A 193 11.23 7.53 -6.58
CA TRP A 193 12.67 7.66 -6.39
C TRP A 193 13.48 6.81 -7.39
N LEU A 194 13.13 5.53 -7.58
CA LEU A 194 13.78 4.65 -8.55
C LEU A 194 13.55 5.12 -9.98
N THR A 195 12.37 5.64 -10.29
CA THR A 195 12.05 6.24 -11.60
C THR A 195 13.00 7.39 -11.91
N ILE A 196 13.15 8.35 -10.98
CA ILE A 196 14.09 9.47 -11.12
C ILE A 196 15.50 8.92 -11.36
N LYS A 197 15.95 7.98 -10.52
CA LYS A 197 17.29 7.41 -10.62
C LYS A 197 17.52 6.60 -11.90
N PHE A 198 16.48 5.95 -12.42
CA PHE A 198 16.55 5.17 -13.65
C PHE A 198 16.76 6.08 -14.86
N TYR A 199 16.03 7.19 -14.93
CA TYR A 199 16.21 8.17 -16.00
C TYR A 199 17.51 8.94 -15.92
N GLU A 200 18.07 9.16 -14.71
CA GLU A 200 19.42 9.73 -14.55
C GLU A 200 20.51 8.77 -15.05
N HIS A 201 20.45 7.50 -14.64
CA HIS A 201 21.42 6.48 -15.07
C HIS A 201 20.73 5.12 -15.27
N PRO A 202 20.37 4.76 -16.52
CA PRO A 202 19.62 3.54 -16.81
C PRO A 202 20.43 2.28 -16.48
N ALA A 203 20.01 1.54 -15.45
CA ALA A 203 20.67 0.32 -14.98
C ALA A 203 19.67 -0.83 -14.83
N TYR A 204 20.11 -2.07 -15.06
CA TYR A 204 19.26 -3.26 -14.90
C TYR A 204 18.73 -3.42 -13.48
N SER A 205 19.53 -3.10 -12.46
CA SER A 205 19.12 -3.15 -11.05
C SER A 205 17.95 -2.20 -10.75
N LYS A 206 17.95 -1.00 -11.34
CA LYS A 206 16.85 -0.03 -11.18
C LYS A 206 15.60 -0.45 -11.92
N ALA A 207 15.75 -1.01 -13.12
CA ALA A 207 14.63 -1.56 -13.88
C ALA A 207 13.98 -2.75 -13.16
N LEU A 208 14.80 -3.67 -12.64
CA LEU A 208 14.35 -4.76 -11.78
C LEU A 208 13.62 -4.21 -10.55
N GLY A 209 14.18 -3.23 -9.86
CA GLY A 209 13.54 -2.57 -8.71
C GLY A 209 12.19 -1.94 -9.04
N ILE A 210 12.07 -1.25 -10.18
CA ILE A 210 10.79 -0.71 -10.66
C ILE A 210 9.78 -1.84 -10.89
N GLY A 211 10.18 -2.91 -11.58
CA GLY A 211 9.31 -4.04 -11.86
C GLY A 211 8.84 -4.78 -10.60
N LEU A 212 9.74 -5.01 -9.65
CA LEU A 212 9.40 -5.63 -8.36
C LEU A 212 8.40 -4.77 -7.57
N ILE A 213 8.58 -3.45 -7.54
CA ILE A 213 7.66 -2.54 -6.84
C ILE A 213 6.29 -2.50 -7.52
N LEU A 214 6.24 -2.39 -8.86
CA LEU A 214 4.98 -2.40 -9.61
C LEU A 214 4.22 -3.71 -9.42
N GLY A 215 4.94 -4.84 -9.52
CA GLY A 215 4.37 -6.16 -9.28
C GLY A 215 3.86 -6.32 -7.86
N LEU A 216 4.60 -5.82 -6.86
CA LEU A 216 4.18 -5.89 -5.45
C LEU A 216 2.99 -4.96 -5.15
N ALA A 217 2.95 -3.77 -5.74
CA ALA A 217 1.81 -2.86 -5.62
C ALA A 217 0.55 -3.50 -6.21
N ALA A 218 0.63 -4.04 -7.43
CA ALA A 218 -0.46 -4.76 -8.08
C ALA A 218 -0.88 -6.03 -7.31
N LEU A 219 0.08 -6.77 -6.75
CA LEU A 219 -0.21 -7.94 -5.90
C LEU A 219 -0.87 -7.53 -4.58
N THR A 220 -0.54 -6.35 -4.04
CA THR A 220 -1.16 -5.81 -2.82
C THR A 220 -2.60 -5.42 -3.08
N ARG A 221 -2.85 -4.72 -4.20
CA ARG A 221 -4.18 -4.38 -4.69
C ARG A 221 -4.11 -4.30 -6.22
N PRO A 222 -4.89 -5.11 -6.97
CA PRO A 222 -4.78 -5.17 -8.44
C PRO A 222 -4.94 -3.80 -9.14
N THR A 223 -5.75 -2.91 -8.57
CA THR A 223 -5.96 -1.56 -9.08
C THR A 223 -4.70 -0.70 -9.07
N GLU A 224 -3.72 -0.98 -8.20
CA GLU A 224 -2.49 -0.17 -8.05
C GLU A 224 -1.50 -0.38 -9.20
N ILE A 225 -1.78 -1.27 -10.16
CA ILE A 225 -1.01 -1.40 -11.41
C ILE A 225 -0.96 -0.08 -12.20
N ILE A 226 -1.94 0.81 -12.00
CA ILE A 226 -1.95 2.16 -12.58
C ILE A 226 -0.73 3.00 -12.18
N SER A 227 -0.03 2.64 -11.10
CA SER A 227 1.23 3.27 -10.71
C SER A 227 2.32 3.14 -11.79
N ALA A 228 2.18 2.20 -12.74
CA ALA A 228 3.05 2.11 -13.92
C ALA A 228 3.05 3.39 -14.77
N LEU A 229 2.01 4.21 -14.69
CA LEU A 229 1.96 5.52 -15.34
C LEU A 229 3.07 6.45 -14.85
N ILE A 230 3.51 6.31 -13.59
CA ILE A 230 4.58 7.11 -13.01
C ILE A 230 5.87 6.92 -13.82
N PRO A 231 6.51 5.73 -13.88
CA PRO A 231 7.72 5.57 -14.66
C PRO A 231 7.51 5.85 -16.15
N ILE A 232 6.35 5.57 -16.73
CA ILE A 232 6.11 5.79 -18.16
C ILE A 232 6.13 7.29 -18.49
N LEU A 233 5.41 8.11 -17.72
CA LEU A 233 5.17 9.52 -18.01
C LEU A 233 6.11 10.49 -17.26
N TRP A 234 6.91 10.00 -16.32
CA TRP A 234 7.78 10.87 -15.50
C TRP A 234 8.75 11.67 -16.37
N GLY A 235 8.70 13.00 -16.29
CA GLY A 235 9.56 13.88 -17.07
C GLY A 235 9.06 14.19 -18.48
N VAL A 236 7.82 13.82 -18.83
CA VAL A 236 7.22 14.08 -20.14
C VAL A 236 6.18 15.20 -20.02
N GLY A 237 6.51 16.40 -20.50
CA GLY A 237 5.64 17.58 -20.48
C GLY A 237 5.27 18.15 -21.86
N SER A 238 5.79 17.57 -22.95
CA SER A 238 5.52 18.01 -24.32
C SER A 238 5.56 16.84 -25.31
N VAL A 239 5.03 17.05 -26.52
CA VAL A 239 5.08 16.07 -27.61
C VAL A 239 6.51 15.72 -28.01
N ALA A 240 7.43 16.70 -27.97
CA ALA A 240 8.85 16.47 -28.23
C ALA A 240 9.46 15.51 -27.19
N GLN A 241 9.20 15.75 -25.90
CA GLN A 241 9.67 14.88 -24.81
C GLN A 241 9.03 13.48 -24.86
N ALA A 242 7.79 13.37 -25.36
CA ALA A 242 7.15 12.07 -25.58
C ALA A 242 7.86 11.26 -26.69
N ARG A 243 8.31 11.92 -27.77
CA ARG A 243 9.12 11.29 -28.82
C ARG A 243 10.49 10.85 -28.28
N GLU A 244 11.15 11.70 -27.48
CA GLU A 244 12.40 11.34 -26.80
C GLU A 244 12.21 10.14 -25.86
N ARG A 245 11.09 10.09 -25.13
CA ARG A 245 10.73 8.96 -24.27
C ARG A 245 10.57 7.66 -25.06
N MET A 246 9.94 7.72 -26.23
CA MET A 246 9.81 6.55 -27.10
C MET A 246 11.17 6.08 -27.61
N ALA A 247 12.03 7.00 -28.07
CA ALA A 247 13.39 6.66 -28.49
C ALA A 247 14.21 6.04 -27.34
N PHE A 248 14.05 6.57 -26.12
CA PHE A 248 14.66 6.01 -24.91
C PHE A 248 14.18 4.57 -24.65
N PHE A 249 12.88 4.30 -24.81
CA PHE A 249 12.32 2.96 -24.64
C PHE A 249 12.86 1.96 -25.64
N VAL A 250 12.97 2.34 -26.91
CA VAL A 250 13.59 1.50 -27.94
C VAL A 250 15.06 1.23 -27.61
N ARG A 251 15.82 2.25 -27.21
CA ARG A 251 17.24 2.12 -26.85
C ARG A 251 17.48 1.23 -25.62
N HIS A 252 16.54 1.21 -24.67
CA HIS A 252 16.68 0.50 -23.41
C HIS A 252 15.67 -0.63 -23.23
N TRP A 253 15.13 -1.16 -24.33
CA TRP A 253 14.10 -2.19 -24.31
C TRP A 253 14.43 -3.42 -23.44
N PRO A 254 15.69 -3.93 -23.34
CA PRO A 254 15.96 -5.09 -22.48
C PRO A 254 15.75 -4.79 -21.00
N LYS A 255 15.99 -3.54 -20.59
CA LYS A 255 15.73 -3.08 -19.21
C LYS A 255 14.23 -2.99 -18.95
N LEU A 256 13.45 -2.51 -19.93
CA LEU A 256 11.99 -2.46 -19.82
C LEU A 256 11.37 -3.87 -19.81
N ALA A 257 11.89 -4.78 -20.63
CA ALA A 257 11.49 -6.19 -20.63
C ALA A 257 11.78 -6.84 -19.27
N LEU A 258 12.93 -6.56 -18.66
CA LEU A 258 13.24 -7.02 -17.31
C LEU A 258 12.25 -6.45 -16.27
N ALA A 259 11.91 -5.16 -16.33
CA ALA A 259 10.92 -4.56 -15.45
C ALA A 259 9.52 -5.18 -15.62
N ALA A 260 9.12 -5.44 -16.86
CA ALA A 260 7.85 -6.11 -17.18
C ALA A 260 7.85 -7.56 -16.68
N ALA A 261 8.91 -8.31 -16.93
CA ALA A 261 9.06 -9.69 -16.46
C ALA A 261 9.03 -9.78 -14.93
N ALA A 262 9.70 -8.85 -14.23
CA ALA A 262 9.66 -8.79 -12.77
C ALA A 262 8.26 -8.43 -12.24
N THR A 263 7.57 -7.49 -12.88
CA THR A 263 6.16 -7.16 -12.56
C THR A 263 5.27 -8.39 -12.69
N ILE A 264 5.38 -9.11 -13.81
CA ILE A 264 4.60 -10.33 -14.08
C ILE A 264 4.95 -11.44 -13.10
N ALA A 265 6.24 -11.64 -12.78
CA ALA A 265 6.68 -12.69 -11.86
C ALA A 265 6.15 -12.48 -10.43
N VAL A 266 6.07 -11.24 -9.95
CA VAL A 266 5.48 -10.95 -8.64
C VAL A 266 3.95 -11.01 -8.71
N GLY A 267 3.34 -10.43 -9.75
CA GLY A 267 1.88 -10.44 -9.93
C GLY A 267 1.31 -11.86 -10.12
N SER A 268 2.06 -12.77 -10.73
CA SER A 268 1.64 -14.15 -10.97
C SER A 268 1.50 -14.98 -9.69
N ILE A 269 2.04 -14.52 -8.55
CA ILE A 269 1.84 -15.17 -7.24
C ILE A 269 0.35 -15.38 -6.97
N GLN A 270 -0.49 -14.38 -7.26
CA GLN A 270 -1.94 -14.51 -7.06
C GLN A 270 -2.58 -15.49 -8.03
N LEU A 271 -2.15 -15.51 -9.30
CA LEU A 271 -2.67 -16.40 -10.33
C LEU A 271 -2.32 -17.86 -10.04
N ILE A 272 -1.09 -18.11 -9.60
CA ILE A 272 -0.62 -19.43 -9.17
C ILE A 272 -1.39 -19.89 -7.93
N TYR A 273 -1.63 -18.99 -6.97
CA TYR A 273 -2.44 -19.28 -5.80
C TYR A 273 -3.86 -19.73 -6.18
N TRP A 274 -4.55 -18.96 -7.03
CA TRP A 274 -5.89 -19.36 -7.51
C TRP A 274 -5.83 -20.71 -8.23
N LYS A 275 -4.88 -20.89 -9.16
CA LYS A 275 -4.75 -22.15 -9.88
C LYS A 275 -4.52 -23.34 -8.96
N TYR A 276 -3.74 -23.15 -7.90
CA TYR A 276 -3.45 -24.18 -6.92
C TYR A 276 -4.65 -24.54 -6.03
N VAL A 277 -5.40 -23.52 -5.57
CA VAL A 277 -6.50 -23.70 -4.61
C VAL A 277 -7.81 -24.08 -5.29
N SER A 278 -8.22 -23.35 -6.33
CA SER A 278 -9.52 -23.54 -6.99
C SER A 278 -9.45 -24.31 -8.31
N GLY A 279 -8.25 -24.45 -8.90
CA GLY A 279 -8.10 -24.97 -10.26
C GLY A 279 -8.27 -23.92 -11.36
N ASP A 280 -8.69 -22.69 -11.02
CA ASP A 280 -8.93 -21.58 -11.95
C ASP A 280 -7.79 -20.58 -11.96
N TRP A 281 -7.50 -19.98 -13.12
CA TRP A 281 -6.46 -18.93 -13.22
C TRP A 281 -6.91 -17.57 -12.70
N ILE A 282 -8.22 -17.31 -12.65
CA ILE A 282 -8.80 -16.04 -12.20
C ILE A 282 -10.04 -16.37 -11.37
N VAL A 283 -10.11 -15.87 -10.13
CA VAL A 283 -11.26 -16.02 -9.25
C VAL A 283 -11.68 -14.66 -8.72
N TYR A 284 -12.96 -14.33 -8.85
CA TYR A 284 -13.50 -13.07 -8.32
C TYR A 284 -13.79 -13.19 -6.81
N SER A 285 -12.80 -12.86 -6.00
CA SER A 285 -12.84 -13.10 -4.55
C SER A 285 -13.68 -12.09 -3.74
N TYR A 286 -14.17 -11.03 -4.37
CA TYR A 286 -15.00 -10.00 -3.74
C TYR A 286 -16.52 -10.26 -3.87
N GLN A 287 -16.90 -11.39 -4.48
CA GLN A 287 -18.29 -11.87 -4.60
C GLN A 287 -19.23 -10.80 -5.17
N GLU A 288 -20.13 -10.27 -4.37
CA GLU A 288 -21.16 -9.31 -4.82
C GLU A 288 -20.65 -7.85 -4.92
N GLN A 289 -19.44 -7.56 -4.40
CA GLN A 289 -18.90 -6.20 -4.41
C GLN A 289 -18.13 -5.96 -5.70
N GLY A 290 -18.47 -4.92 -6.46
CA GLY A 290 -17.80 -4.59 -7.71
C GLY A 290 -17.58 -3.10 -7.94
N PHE A 291 -17.64 -2.71 -9.22
CA PHE A 291 -17.37 -1.35 -9.66
C PHE A 291 -18.55 -0.75 -10.43
N SER A 292 -19.02 0.40 -9.94
CA SER A 292 -19.97 1.30 -10.57
C SER A 292 -19.29 2.25 -11.56
N TRP A 293 -18.66 1.72 -12.62
CA TRP A 293 -17.85 2.49 -13.58
C TRP A 293 -18.57 3.67 -14.24
N LEU A 294 -19.86 3.53 -14.56
CA LEU A 294 -20.64 4.56 -15.25
C LEU A 294 -21.17 5.64 -14.30
N LYS A 295 -21.24 5.36 -13.01
CA LYS A 295 -21.75 6.27 -11.97
C LYS A 295 -20.83 6.24 -10.75
N PRO A 296 -19.54 6.63 -10.89
CA PRO A 296 -18.62 6.60 -9.78
C PRO A 296 -19.05 7.59 -8.69
N HIS A 297 -18.82 7.23 -7.44
CA HIS A 297 -19.24 7.99 -6.27
C HIS A 297 -18.32 9.20 -5.98
N ILE A 298 -17.84 9.91 -7.01
CA ILE A 298 -16.79 10.95 -6.88
C ILE A 298 -17.18 12.04 -5.88
N ARG A 299 -18.40 12.59 -5.98
CA ARG A 299 -18.87 13.63 -5.05
C ARG A 299 -18.89 13.12 -3.61
N ASN A 300 -19.35 11.89 -3.40
CA ASN A 300 -19.42 11.30 -2.07
C ASN A 300 -18.01 11.01 -1.53
N GLY A 301 -17.15 10.43 -2.36
CA GLY A 301 -15.76 10.12 -2.03
C GLY A 301 -14.93 11.36 -1.70
N LEU A 302 -15.24 12.51 -2.29
CA LEU A 302 -14.56 13.78 -1.98
C LEU A 302 -15.17 14.52 -0.79
N PHE A 303 -16.50 14.58 -0.69
CA PHE A 303 -17.20 15.56 0.15
C PHE A 303 -18.23 14.98 1.13
N SER A 304 -18.41 13.66 1.21
CA SER A 304 -19.37 13.09 2.16
C SER A 304 -18.88 13.19 3.61
N TYR A 305 -19.79 13.43 4.55
CA TYR A 305 -19.52 13.32 5.98
C TYR A 305 -19.20 11.89 6.44
N ARG A 306 -19.56 10.87 5.65
CA ARG A 306 -19.30 9.47 6.01
C ARG A 306 -17.82 9.11 5.91
N ALA A 307 -17.16 9.47 4.80
CA ALA A 307 -15.78 9.09 4.51
C ALA A 307 -15.11 9.99 3.46
N GLY A 308 -15.56 11.23 3.30
CA GLY A 308 -15.10 12.14 2.25
C GLY A 308 -13.63 12.55 2.43
N TRP A 309 -12.84 12.51 1.35
CA TRP A 309 -11.41 12.81 1.40
C TRP A 309 -11.12 14.24 1.87
N LEU A 310 -11.75 15.25 1.27
CA LEU A 310 -11.47 16.66 1.55
C LEU A 310 -12.17 17.17 2.82
N ILE A 311 -13.19 16.46 3.30
CA ILE A 311 -13.80 16.75 4.61
C ILE A 311 -12.87 16.37 5.75
N TYR A 312 -12.26 15.19 5.67
CA TYR A 312 -11.38 14.68 6.72
C TYR A 312 -9.91 15.11 6.55
N THR A 313 -9.50 15.48 5.33
CA THR A 313 -8.15 16.01 5.02
C THR A 313 -8.21 17.31 4.22
N PRO A 314 -8.76 18.41 4.77
CA PRO A 314 -8.89 19.66 4.04
C PRO A 314 -7.55 20.22 3.53
N VAL A 315 -6.44 19.91 4.20
CA VAL A 315 -5.09 20.32 3.78
C VAL A 315 -4.71 19.74 2.41
N MET A 316 -5.30 18.62 1.98
CA MET A 316 -5.07 18.07 0.64
C MET A 316 -5.65 18.95 -0.48
N GLY A 317 -6.49 19.94 -0.15
CA GLY A 317 -6.83 21.03 -1.06
C GLY A 317 -5.59 21.77 -1.57
N PHE A 318 -4.53 21.93 -0.76
CA PHE A 318 -3.26 22.51 -1.23
C PHE A 318 -2.54 21.61 -2.24
N ALA A 319 -2.65 20.28 -2.12
CA ALA A 319 -2.10 19.36 -3.11
C ALA A 319 -2.82 19.51 -4.47
N LEU A 320 -4.15 19.65 -4.44
CA LEU A 320 -4.96 19.90 -5.64
C LEU A 320 -4.61 21.25 -6.29
N LEU A 321 -4.48 22.32 -5.49
CA LEU A 321 -4.03 23.63 -5.99
C LEU A 321 -2.58 23.58 -6.50
N GLY A 322 -1.76 22.69 -5.95
CA GLY A 322 -0.38 22.42 -6.37
C GLY A 322 -0.26 22.03 -7.84
N PHE A 323 -1.30 21.40 -8.43
CA PHE A 323 -1.32 21.10 -9.87
C PHE A 323 -1.23 22.34 -10.76
N ILE A 324 -1.75 23.50 -10.31
CA ILE A 324 -1.61 24.77 -11.04
C ILE A 324 -0.14 25.16 -11.12
N THR A 325 0.60 25.02 -10.03
CA THR A 325 2.04 25.32 -9.98
C THR A 325 2.83 24.30 -10.78
N LEU A 326 2.49 23.00 -10.72
CA LEU A 326 3.11 21.96 -11.55
C LEU A 326 2.91 22.25 -13.05
N ALA A 327 1.69 22.62 -13.46
CA ALA A 327 1.38 22.93 -14.86
C ALA A 327 2.11 24.18 -15.40
N ARG A 328 2.54 25.08 -14.51
CA ARG A 328 3.23 26.33 -14.87
C ARG A 328 4.76 26.23 -14.77
N GLN A 329 5.27 25.65 -13.69
CA GLN A 329 6.71 25.67 -13.35
C GLN A 329 7.40 24.32 -13.53
N TYR A 330 6.68 23.20 -13.33
CA TYR A 330 7.24 21.85 -13.41
C TYR A 330 6.47 20.99 -14.41
N ARG A 331 6.29 21.52 -15.63
CA ARG A 331 5.45 20.94 -16.69
C ARG A 331 5.76 19.48 -17.01
N GLN A 332 7.01 19.07 -16.84
CA GLN A 332 7.48 17.70 -17.05
C GLN A 332 6.97 16.68 -16.00
N LEU A 333 6.54 17.14 -14.83
CA LEU A 333 5.99 16.28 -13.77
C LEU A 333 4.46 16.23 -13.80
N PHE A 334 3.83 17.22 -14.44
CA PHE A 334 2.38 17.41 -14.43
C PHE A 334 1.64 16.21 -15.05
N PRO A 335 1.95 15.71 -16.27
CA PRO A 335 1.17 14.61 -16.85
C PRO A 335 1.20 13.33 -16.02
N ALA A 336 2.38 12.94 -15.52
CA ALA A 336 2.52 11.74 -14.70
C ALA A 336 1.68 11.83 -13.43
N THR A 337 1.81 12.92 -12.68
CA THR A 337 1.12 13.11 -11.40
C THR A 337 -0.37 13.37 -11.56
N PHE A 338 -0.77 14.19 -12.54
CA PHE A 338 -2.16 14.56 -12.76
C PHE A 338 -2.98 13.39 -13.32
N LEU A 339 -2.47 12.69 -14.35
CA LEU A 339 -3.19 11.55 -14.93
C LEU A 339 -3.27 10.39 -13.94
N PHE A 340 -2.19 10.13 -13.19
CA PHE A 340 -2.21 9.16 -12.10
C PHE A 340 -3.29 9.51 -11.07
N THR A 341 -3.30 10.74 -10.55
CA THR A 341 -4.26 11.18 -9.52
C THR A 341 -5.70 11.09 -10.03
N LEU A 342 -5.95 11.54 -11.26
CA LEU A 342 -7.27 11.51 -11.88
C LEU A 342 -7.79 10.07 -12.02
N LEU A 343 -6.97 9.17 -12.56
CA LEU A 343 -7.32 7.77 -12.74
C LEU A 343 -7.48 7.05 -11.40
N PHE A 344 -6.60 7.34 -10.44
CA PHE A 344 -6.68 6.78 -9.10
C PHE A 344 -8.01 7.17 -8.43
N ILE A 345 -8.35 8.47 -8.44
CA ILE A 345 -9.62 8.98 -7.89
C ILE A 345 -10.81 8.30 -8.57
N TYR A 346 -10.79 8.19 -9.89
CA TYR A 346 -11.86 7.55 -10.65
C TYR A 346 -12.03 6.08 -10.25
N ILE A 347 -10.95 5.29 -10.25
CA ILE A 347 -11.01 3.86 -9.91
C ILE A 347 -11.39 3.66 -8.45
N ALA A 348 -10.83 4.44 -7.53
CA ALA A 348 -11.12 4.33 -6.11
C ALA A 348 -12.60 4.63 -5.81
N PHE A 349 -13.17 5.68 -6.43
CA PHE A 349 -14.57 6.04 -6.22
C PHE A 349 -15.55 5.31 -7.14
N ALA A 350 -15.07 4.55 -8.12
CA ALA A 350 -15.90 3.61 -8.88
C ALA A 350 -16.22 2.34 -8.08
N TRP A 351 -15.47 2.03 -7.01
CA TRP A 351 -15.78 0.88 -6.15
C TRP A 351 -17.13 1.06 -5.43
N ASP A 352 -17.98 0.03 -5.43
CA ASP A 352 -19.35 0.12 -4.90
C ASP A 352 -19.38 0.52 -3.41
N ILE A 353 -18.44 -0.03 -2.64
CA ILE A 353 -18.23 0.37 -1.24
C ILE A 353 -17.25 1.54 -1.20
N TRP A 354 -17.62 2.66 -1.82
CA TRP A 354 -16.74 3.83 -1.95
C TRP A 354 -16.30 4.42 -0.60
N TRP A 355 -17.01 4.14 0.50
CA TRP A 355 -16.62 4.56 1.86
C TRP A 355 -15.64 3.58 2.54
N TYR A 356 -15.32 2.45 1.89
CA TYR A 356 -14.35 1.46 2.32
C TYR A 356 -14.48 0.96 3.79
N GLY A 357 -15.71 0.79 4.27
CA GLY A 357 -15.97 0.21 5.59
C GLY A 357 -15.70 1.16 6.75
N GLY A 358 -15.16 0.64 7.86
CA GLY A 358 -14.76 1.47 9.01
C GLY A 358 -13.47 2.21 8.69
N SER A 359 -13.56 3.53 8.47
CA SER A 359 -12.44 4.37 8.06
C SER A 359 -12.48 5.74 8.72
N LEU A 360 -11.30 6.28 9.06
CA LEU A 360 -11.12 7.70 9.29
C LEU A 360 -10.91 8.39 7.92
N GLY A 361 -11.91 9.16 7.47
CA GLY A 361 -11.89 9.78 6.15
C GLY A 361 -11.78 8.77 5.02
N GLN A 362 -11.21 9.20 3.88
CA GLN A 362 -10.99 8.30 2.76
C GLN A 362 -9.63 7.59 2.87
N ARG A 363 -9.65 6.30 3.22
CA ARG A 363 -8.43 5.50 3.43
C ARG A 363 -7.65 5.22 2.16
N SER A 364 -8.35 4.99 1.05
CA SER A 364 -7.72 4.72 -0.25
C SER A 364 -6.89 5.90 -0.78
N MET A 365 -7.15 7.12 -0.31
CA MET A 365 -6.45 8.33 -0.74
C MET A 365 -5.16 8.61 0.03
N VAL A 366 -4.76 7.75 0.97
CA VAL A 366 -3.53 7.94 1.76
C VAL A 366 -2.27 7.78 0.90
N GLN A 367 -2.29 6.84 -0.04
CA GLN A 367 -1.17 6.60 -0.96
C GLN A 367 -1.24 7.41 -2.27
N ALA A 368 -2.38 8.01 -2.58
CA ALA A 368 -2.60 8.74 -3.83
C ALA A 368 -1.92 10.11 -3.80
#